data_AF-A0A9P7FRG0-F1
#
_entry.id   AF-A0A9P7FRG0-F1
#
_cell.length_a   1.000
_cell.length_b   1.000
_cell.length_c   1.000
_cell.angle_alpha   90.00
_cell.angle_beta   90.00
_cell.angle_gamma   90.00
#
_symmetry.space_group_name_H-M   'P 1'
#
loop_
_entity.id
_entity.type
_entity.pdbx_description
1 polymer ?
#
loop_
_entity_poly.entity_id
_entity_poly.type
_entity_poly.pdbx_seq_one_letter_code
_entity_poly.pdbx_strand_id
1 'polypeptide(L)'
;MSSSTSQSPVHPDFIPVNRRKRKSRATNPREPPLAAVQRVRDELARDDGWLAQCQQILIDAPLARAPLDVLCLGLGSPTASPNARAQLAFLLAACERLSIDRAKVSLYDPVFTPEDRMLFSELGLQLLAENKARMRNAPGASLPPAPGISCY
;
A
#
# COMPACT_ATOMS: atom_id res chain seq x y z
N MET A 1 -34.01 -14.32 -41.23
CA MET A 1 -33.20 -13.42 -40.39
C MET A 1 -32.32 -14.31 -39.53
N SER A 2 -31.06 -14.51 -39.95
CA SER A 2 -30.13 -15.45 -39.30
C SER A 2 -29.33 -14.71 -38.25
N SER A 3 -29.49 -15.10 -36.98
CA SER A 3 -28.76 -14.51 -35.85
C SER A 3 -27.47 -15.28 -35.60
N SER A 4 -26.34 -14.74 -36.06
CA SER A 4 -25.00 -15.25 -35.75
C SER A 4 -24.62 -14.84 -34.33
N THR A 5 -24.54 -15.83 -33.43
CA THR A 5 -24.01 -15.62 -32.07
C THR A 5 -22.49 -15.78 -32.12
N SER A 6 -21.77 -14.67 -31.95
CA SER A 6 -20.32 -14.64 -31.76
C SER A 6 -19.99 -15.24 -30.39
N GLN A 7 -19.50 -16.48 -30.36
CA GLN A 7 -18.84 -17.04 -29.19
C GLN A 7 -17.34 -16.78 -29.30
N SER A 8 -16.80 -16.00 -28.37
CA SER A 8 -15.36 -15.79 -28.21
C SER A 8 -14.68 -17.12 -27.82
N PRO A 9 -13.48 -17.43 -28.35
CA PRO A 9 -12.81 -18.69 -28.07
C PRO A 9 -12.41 -18.76 -26.59
N VAL A 10 -12.91 -19.80 -25.92
CA VAL A 10 -12.53 -20.14 -24.55
C VAL A 10 -11.10 -20.70 -24.61
N HIS A 11 -10.14 -19.98 -24.02
CA HIS A 11 -8.75 -20.42 -23.94
C HIS A 11 -8.67 -21.71 -23.10
N PRO A 12 -8.06 -22.80 -23.60
CA PRO A 12 -8.06 -24.11 -22.93
C PRO A 12 -7.37 -24.11 -21.56
N ASP A 13 -6.51 -23.13 -21.30
CA ASP A 13 -5.77 -23.03 -20.02
C ASP A 13 -6.51 -22.22 -18.93
N PHE A 14 -7.70 -21.69 -19.21
CA PHE A 14 -8.47 -20.98 -18.19
C PHE A 14 -9.27 -21.98 -17.36
N ILE A 15 -8.71 -22.40 -16.22
CA ILE A 15 -9.43 -23.16 -15.20
C ILE A 15 -10.16 -22.16 -14.28
N PRO A 16 -11.50 -22.06 -14.32
CA PRO A 16 -12.23 -21.23 -13.37
C PRO A 16 -12.08 -21.88 -11.99
N VAL A 17 -11.35 -21.22 -11.09
CA VAL A 17 -11.32 -21.62 -9.68
C VAL A 17 -12.70 -21.38 -9.08
N ASN A 18 -13.40 -22.48 -8.76
CA ASN A 18 -14.63 -22.44 -8.00
C ASN A 18 -14.40 -21.66 -6.69
N ARG A 19 -14.94 -20.45 -6.59
CA ARG A 19 -15.02 -19.72 -5.33
C ARG A 19 -15.89 -20.52 -4.37
N ARG A 20 -15.25 -21.31 -3.50
CA ARG A 20 -15.92 -21.92 -2.34
C ARG A 20 -16.57 -20.81 -1.54
N LYS A 21 -17.91 -20.79 -1.53
CA LYS A 21 -18.73 -19.94 -0.66
C LYS A 21 -18.30 -20.25 0.77
N ARG A 22 -17.64 -19.29 1.44
CA ARG A 22 -17.13 -19.47 2.80
C ARG A 22 -18.32 -19.80 3.71
N LYS A 23 -18.32 -21.03 4.22
CA LYS A 23 -19.21 -21.46 5.31
C LYS A 23 -18.94 -20.55 6.49
N SER A 24 -19.99 -19.87 6.96
CA SER A 24 -19.97 -19.03 8.16
C SER A 24 -19.28 -19.79 9.30
N ARG A 25 -18.06 -19.36 9.64
CA ARG A 25 -17.29 -19.91 10.75
C ARG A 25 -17.71 -19.14 11.99
N ALA A 26 -18.05 -19.87 13.05
CA ALA A 26 -18.50 -19.34 14.33
C ALA A 26 -17.67 -18.12 14.78
N THR A 27 -18.38 -17.13 15.30
CA THR A 27 -17.87 -15.83 15.75
C THR A 27 -16.99 -15.99 16.98
N ASN A 28 -15.72 -16.34 16.77
CA ASN A 28 -14.69 -15.90 17.69
C ASN A 28 -14.72 -14.36 17.74
N PRO A 29 -14.50 -13.75 18.91
CA PRO A 29 -14.37 -12.30 18.98
C PRO A 29 -13.30 -11.87 17.98
N ARG A 30 -13.69 -10.96 17.08
CA ARG A 30 -12.78 -10.43 16.06
C ARG A 30 -11.69 -9.65 16.78
N GLU A 31 -10.44 -10.05 16.58
CA GLU A 31 -9.26 -9.34 17.09
C GLU A 31 -9.35 -7.85 16.71
N PRO A 32 -9.07 -6.93 17.64
CA PRO A 32 -9.03 -5.50 17.32
C PRO A 32 -8.06 -5.22 16.16
N PRO A 33 -8.42 -4.37 15.19
CA PRO A 33 -7.58 -4.11 14.02
C PRO A 33 -6.14 -3.70 14.35
N LEU A 34 -5.97 -2.88 15.39
CA LEU A 34 -4.65 -2.45 15.84
C LEU A 34 -3.81 -3.63 16.34
N ALA A 35 -4.39 -4.52 17.16
CA ALA A 35 -3.71 -5.72 17.66
C ALA A 35 -3.31 -6.65 16.50
N ALA A 36 -4.18 -6.80 15.50
CA ALA A 36 -3.89 -7.59 14.30
C ALA A 36 -2.69 -7.02 13.51
N VAL A 37 -2.59 -5.69 13.39
CA VAL A 37 -1.46 -5.02 12.72
C VAL A 37 -0.19 -5.13 13.55
N GLN A 38 -0.26 -4.95 14.87
CA GLN A 38 0.88 -5.11 15.77
C GLN A 38 1.47 -6.51 15.71
N ARG A 39 0.62 -7.54 15.75
CA ARG A 39 1.05 -8.93 15.60
C ARG A 39 1.80 -9.17 14.29
N VAL A 40 1.26 -8.68 13.16
CA VAL A 40 1.93 -8.81 11.86
C VAL A 40 3.25 -8.03 11.82
N ARG A 41 3.32 -6.87 12.47
CA ARG A 41 4.57 -6.11 12.59
C ARG A 41 5.63 -6.88 13.39
N ASP A 42 5.23 -7.52 14.49
CA ASP A 42 6.13 -8.32 15.30
C ASP A 42 6.57 -9.61 14.56
N GLU A 43 5.70 -10.18 13.72
CA GLU A 43 6.06 -11.28 12.82
C GLU A 43 7.11 -10.82 11.80
N LEU A 44 6.92 -9.67 11.15
CA LEU A 44 7.91 -9.10 10.23
C LEU A 44 9.25 -8.80 10.92
N ALA A 45 9.24 -8.40 12.18
CA ALA A 45 10.46 -8.13 12.95
C ALA A 45 11.23 -9.40 13.34
N ARG A 46 10.57 -10.56 13.37
CA ARG A 46 11.18 -11.87 13.64
C ARG A 46 11.63 -12.60 12.38
N ASP A 47 11.29 -12.10 11.20
CA ASP A 47 11.73 -12.64 9.93
C ASP A 47 13.27 -12.64 9.83
N ASP A 48 13.85 -13.49 8.97
CA ASP A 48 15.29 -13.75 8.82
C ASP A 48 16.06 -12.57 8.18
N GLY A 49 15.84 -11.36 8.69
CA GLY A 49 16.48 -10.13 8.25
C GLY A 49 15.80 -9.43 7.08
N TRP A 50 14.70 -9.95 6.52
CA TRP A 50 14.03 -9.33 5.37
C TRP A 50 13.62 -7.89 5.66
N LEU A 51 12.97 -7.64 6.81
CA LEU A 51 12.55 -6.30 7.20
C LEU A 51 13.76 -5.36 7.35
N ALA A 52 14.83 -5.83 7.97
CA ALA A 52 16.06 -5.07 8.15
C ALA A 52 16.72 -4.73 6.80
N GLN A 53 16.73 -5.67 5.85
CA GLN A 53 17.24 -5.45 4.51
C GLN A 53 16.41 -4.41 3.75
N CYS A 54 15.07 -4.51 3.78
CA CYS A 54 14.20 -3.51 3.17
C CYS A 54 14.40 -2.12 3.78
N GLN A 55 14.54 -2.04 5.10
CA GLN A 55 14.86 -0.81 5.81
C GLN A 55 16.20 -0.22 5.40
N GLN A 56 17.22 -1.06 5.20
CA GLN A 56 18.53 -0.60 4.74
C GLN A 56 18.47 -0.01 3.33
N ILE A 57 17.72 -0.65 2.42
CA ILE A 57 17.47 -0.11 1.07
C ILE A 57 16.85 1.30 1.15
N LEU A 58 15.92 1.53 2.08
CA LEU A 58 15.30 2.84 2.24
C LEU A 58 16.27 3.89 2.82
N ILE A 59 17.19 3.49 3.70
CA ILE A 59 18.22 4.38 4.29
C ILE A 59 19.26 4.78 3.25
N ASP A 60 19.68 3.82 2.43
CA ASP A 60 20.69 4.05 1.39
C ASP A 60 20.12 4.85 0.21
N ALA A 61 18.79 4.96 0.11
CA ALA A 61 18.13 5.79 -0.87
C ALA A 61 18.46 7.28 -0.62
N PRO A 62 18.72 8.08 -1.68
CA PRO A 62 18.96 9.52 -1.55
C PRO A 62 17.84 10.29 -0.83
N LEU A 63 16.64 9.69 -0.78
CA LEU A 63 15.45 10.20 -0.11
C LEU A 63 15.66 10.39 1.41
N ALA A 64 16.42 9.53 2.08
CA ALA A 64 16.58 9.56 3.53
C ALA A 64 17.39 10.76 4.07
N ARG A 65 17.88 11.65 3.18
CA ARG A 65 18.71 12.82 3.52
C ARG A 65 17.91 14.13 3.63
N ALA A 66 16.61 14.10 3.41
CA ALA A 66 15.71 15.26 3.49
C ALA A 66 14.46 14.93 4.31
N PRO A 67 13.71 15.94 4.81
CA PRO A 67 12.41 15.71 5.41
C PRO A 67 11.47 14.98 4.45
N LEU A 68 10.87 13.88 4.91
CA LEU A 68 10.04 13.01 4.08
C LEU A 68 8.55 13.25 4.32
N ASP A 69 7.81 13.48 3.22
CA ASP A 69 6.35 13.46 3.18
C ASP A 69 5.86 12.25 2.38
N VAL A 70 5.22 11.29 3.06
CA VAL A 70 4.87 10.00 2.47
C VAL A 70 3.44 10.02 1.92
N LEU A 71 3.25 9.54 0.69
CA LEU A 71 1.94 9.24 0.12
C LEU A 71 1.90 7.75 -0.17
N CYS A 72 1.05 7.02 0.54
CA CYS A 72 0.79 5.61 0.28
C CYS A 72 -0.53 5.46 -0.46
N LEU A 73 -0.44 4.92 -1.67
CA LEU A 73 -1.58 4.63 -2.54
C LEU A 73 -1.76 3.12 -2.63
N GLY A 74 -3.01 2.65 -2.69
CA GLY A 74 -3.28 1.24 -2.99
C GLY A 74 -2.93 0.28 -1.84
N LEU A 75 -3.08 0.73 -0.59
CA LEU A 75 -2.81 -0.08 0.61
C LEU A 75 -3.81 -1.25 0.78
N GLY A 76 -4.99 -1.18 0.15
CA GLY A 76 -6.10 -2.07 0.44
C GLY A 76 -6.72 -1.82 1.81
N SER A 77 -7.54 -2.75 2.30
CA SER A 77 -8.21 -2.64 3.61
C SER A 77 -7.51 -3.53 4.66
N PRO A 78 -6.75 -2.98 5.62
CA PRO A 78 -6.11 -3.74 6.69
C PRO A 78 -7.10 -4.52 7.57
N THR A 79 -8.34 -4.06 7.69
CA THR A 79 -9.37 -4.80 8.43
C THR A 79 -9.85 -6.04 7.66
N ALA A 80 -9.87 -5.99 6.32
CA ALA A 80 -10.40 -7.05 5.46
C ALA A 80 -9.34 -7.99 4.84
N SER A 81 -8.07 -7.57 4.73
CA SER A 81 -7.03 -8.28 3.97
C SER A 81 -5.74 -8.49 4.77
N PRO A 82 -5.22 -9.74 4.86
CA PRO A 82 -3.90 -10.00 5.44
C PRO A 82 -2.77 -9.25 4.73
N ASN A 83 -2.83 -9.13 3.40
CA ASN A 83 -1.79 -8.42 2.64
C ASN A 83 -1.78 -6.92 2.96
N ALA A 84 -2.97 -6.31 3.08
CA ALA A 84 -3.08 -4.91 3.47
C ALA A 84 -2.56 -4.66 4.90
N ARG A 85 -2.75 -5.62 5.81
CA ARG A 85 -2.13 -5.57 7.16
C ARG A 85 -0.61 -5.63 7.08
N ALA A 86 -0.06 -6.54 6.29
CA ALA A 86 1.39 -6.65 6.11
C ALA A 86 1.97 -5.36 5.51
N GLN A 87 1.30 -4.79 4.50
CA GLN A 87 1.70 -3.51 3.90
C GLN A 87 1.65 -2.36 4.92
N LEU A 88 0.60 -2.27 5.74
CA LEU A 88 0.52 -1.25 6.80
C LEU A 88 1.59 -1.45 7.87
N ALA A 89 1.80 -2.70 8.31
CA ALA A 89 2.83 -3.03 9.28
C ALA A 89 4.24 -2.65 8.79
N PHE A 90 4.53 -2.95 7.52
CA PHE A 90 5.77 -2.52 6.88
C PHE A 90 5.90 -1.00 6.80
N LEU A 91 4.84 -0.29 6.39
CA LEU A 91 4.84 1.18 6.34
C LEU A 91 5.16 1.79 7.71
N LEU A 92 4.55 1.28 8.79
CA LEU A 92 4.81 1.73 10.15
C LEU A 92 6.27 1.47 10.57
N ALA A 93 6.79 0.28 10.27
CA ALA A 93 8.18 -0.08 10.57
C ALA A 93 9.19 0.76 9.76
N ALA A 94 8.87 1.11 8.52
CA ALA A 94 9.67 2.01 7.70
C ALA A 94 9.67 3.43 8.25
N CYS A 95 8.51 3.95 8.68
CA CYS A 95 8.41 5.27 9.30
C CYS A 95 9.24 5.34 10.58
N GLU A 96 9.19 4.31 11.43
CA GLU A 96 9.98 4.23 12.65
C GLU A 96 11.48 4.23 12.35
N ARG A 97 11.94 3.41 11.40
CA ARG A 97 13.35 3.33 11.04
C ARG A 97 13.91 4.63 10.47
N LEU A 98 13.11 5.32 9.66
CA LEU A 98 13.47 6.57 8.98
C LEU A 98 13.12 7.82 9.80
N SER A 99 12.59 7.65 11.02
CA SER A 99 12.13 8.75 11.88
C SER A 99 11.11 9.68 11.18
N ILE A 100 10.22 9.11 10.38
CA ILE A 100 9.15 9.84 9.68
C ILE A 100 8.00 10.06 10.66
N ASP A 101 7.62 11.32 10.85
CA ASP A 101 6.42 11.68 11.59
C ASP A 101 5.17 11.12 10.87
N ARG A 102 4.36 10.35 11.61
CA ARG A 102 3.13 9.74 11.07
C ARG A 102 2.12 10.78 10.57
N ALA A 103 2.15 11.99 11.14
CA ALA A 103 1.34 13.10 10.65
C ALA A 103 1.69 13.53 9.21
N LYS A 104 2.89 13.19 8.72
CA LYS A 104 3.34 13.43 7.34
C LYS A 104 3.06 12.26 6.38
N VAL A 105 2.40 11.21 6.87
CA VAL A 105 2.03 10.03 6.08
C VAL A 105 0.57 10.16 5.68
N SER A 106 0.35 10.38 4.38
CA SER A 106 -0.97 10.43 3.76
C SER A 106 -1.32 9.11 3.09
N LEU A 107 -2.53 8.60 3.34
CA LEU A 107 -3.06 7.35 2.80
C LEU A 107 -4.22 7.63 1.85
N TYR A 108 -4.28 6.88 0.75
CA TYR A 108 -5.46 6.82 -0.09
C TYR A 108 -5.66 5.43 -0.69
N ASP A 109 -6.86 4.90 -0.52
CA ASP A 109 -7.37 3.76 -1.27
C ASP A 109 -8.90 3.86 -1.31
N PRO A 110 -9.55 3.69 -2.49
CA PRO A 110 -11.00 3.68 -2.57
C PRO A 110 -11.67 2.57 -1.74
N VAL A 111 -10.94 1.52 -1.36
CA VAL A 111 -11.51 0.38 -0.61
C VAL A 111 -11.50 0.55 0.92
N PHE A 112 -11.03 1.68 1.45
CA PHE A 112 -10.99 1.92 2.90
C PHE A 112 -12.40 1.92 3.52
N THR A 113 -12.60 1.00 4.46
CA THR A 113 -13.82 0.87 5.27
C THR A 113 -13.82 1.86 6.44
N PRO A 114 -14.96 2.14 7.08
CA PRO A 114 -15.00 2.96 8.29
C PRO A 114 -14.08 2.45 9.41
N GLU A 115 -13.95 1.13 9.54
CA GLU A 115 -13.06 0.49 10.52
C GLU A 115 -11.58 0.80 10.21
N ASP A 116 -11.19 0.79 8.93
CA ASP A 116 -9.84 1.19 8.51
C ASP A 116 -9.57 2.66 8.85
N ARG A 117 -10.55 3.55 8.62
CA ARG A 117 -10.41 4.99 8.90
C ARG A 117 -10.18 5.25 10.39
N MET A 118 -10.90 4.54 11.26
CA MET A 118 -10.68 4.62 12.72
C MET A 118 -9.28 4.13 13.09
N LEU A 119 -8.86 2.98 12.55
CA LEU A 119 -7.52 2.43 12.78
C LEU A 119 -6.42 3.41 12.37
N PHE A 120 -6.54 4.04 11.19
CA PHE A 120 -5.55 5.02 10.73
C PHE A 120 -5.51 6.28 11.61
N SER A 121 -6.67 6.74 12.08
CA SER A 121 -6.77 7.85 13.04
C SER A 121 -6.05 7.51 14.35
N GLU A 122 -6.29 6.32 14.90
CA GLU A 122 -5.62 5.81 16.11
C GLU A 122 -4.09 5.70 15.91
N LEU A 123 -3.65 5.35 14.70
CA LEU A 123 -2.24 5.28 14.34
C LEU A 123 -1.58 6.64 14.07
N GLY A 124 -2.36 7.74 13.98
CA GLY A 124 -1.87 9.09 13.68
C GLY A 124 -1.55 9.33 12.20
N LEU A 125 -2.17 8.57 11.29
CA LEU A 125 -1.96 8.67 9.83
C LEU A 125 -3.03 9.57 9.20
N GLN A 126 -2.66 10.32 8.17
CA GLN A 126 -3.59 11.22 7.46
C GLN A 126 -4.33 10.46 6.36
N LEU A 127 -5.65 10.59 6.30
CA LEU A 127 -6.44 10.09 5.17
C LEU A 127 -6.72 11.19 4.15
N LEU A 128 -6.54 10.85 2.88
CA LEU A 128 -6.99 11.70 1.79
C LEU A 128 -8.41 11.29 1.36
N ALA A 129 -9.23 12.29 1.03
CA ALA A 129 -10.56 12.07 0.46
C ALA A 129 -10.50 11.63 -1.01
N GLU A 130 -9.43 12.00 -1.72
CA GLU A 130 -9.25 11.76 -3.15
C GLU A 130 -7.81 11.41 -3.49
N ASN A 131 -7.60 10.82 -4.66
CA ASN A 131 -6.26 10.44 -5.14
C ASN A 131 -5.43 11.69 -5.51
N LYS A 132 -4.46 12.06 -4.68
CA LYS A 132 -3.55 13.19 -4.92
C LYS A 132 -2.29 12.84 -5.73
N ALA A 133 -2.22 11.67 -6.39
CA ALA A 133 -1.07 11.28 -7.20
C ALA A 133 -0.64 12.33 -8.24
N ARG A 134 -1.57 13.19 -8.68
CA ARG A 134 -1.33 14.24 -9.68
C ARG A 134 -0.93 15.61 -9.11
N MET A 135 -0.92 15.81 -7.78
CA MET A 135 -0.79 17.15 -7.17
C MET A 135 0.50 17.39 -6.38
N ARG A 136 1.43 16.44 -6.31
CA ARG A 136 2.78 16.71 -5.80
C ARG A 136 3.61 17.38 -6.88
N ASN A 137 3.24 18.61 -7.23
CA ASN A 137 4.17 19.52 -7.90
C ASN A 137 5.29 19.81 -6.90
N ALA A 138 6.47 19.25 -7.12
CA ALA A 138 7.66 19.78 -6.48
C ALA A 138 7.79 21.25 -6.92
N PRO A 139 7.78 22.24 -6.01
CA PRO A 139 8.16 23.59 -6.39
C PRO A 139 9.66 23.53 -6.76
N GLY A 140 9.97 23.55 -8.06
CA GLY A 140 11.33 23.79 -8.55
C GLY A 140 12.00 22.74 -9.45
N ALA A 141 11.32 21.69 -9.92
CA ALA A 141 11.91 20.81 -10.93
C ALA A 141 11.71 21.38 -12.36
N SER A 142 12.24 22.58 -12.64
CA SER A 142 12.55 22.92 -14.03
C SER A 142 13.76 22.06 -14.42
N LEU A 143 13.52 20.97 -15.14
CA LEU A 143 14.59 20.29 -15.87
C LEU A 143 15.33 21.34 -16.70
N PRO A 144 16.67 21.50 -16.54
CA PRO A 144 17.40 22.33 -17.48
C PRO A 144 17.18 21.77 -18.89
N PRO A 145 16.99 22.63 -19.91
CA PRO A 145 16.91 22.16 -21.29
C PRO A 145 18.16 21.33 -21.57
N ALA A 146 17.96 20.14 -22.15
CA ALA A 146 19.06 19.27 -22.54
C ALA A 146 20.05 20.08 -23.41
N PRO A 147 21.37 19.99 -23.17
CA PRO A 147 22.33 20.66 -24.03
C PRO A 147 22.11 20.15 -25.45
N GLY A 148 21.80 21.08 -26.36
CA GLY A 148 21.63 20.79 -27.77
C GLY A 148 22.87 20.05 -28.26
N ILE A 149 22.68 18.82 -28.72
CA ILE A 149 23.71 18.08 -29.43
C ILE A 149 23.98 18.89 -30.69
N SER A 150 25.03 19.71 -30.65
CA SER A 150 25.60 20.31 -31.85
C SER A 150 26.36 19.20 -32.55
N CYS A 151 25.70 18.56 -33.51
CA CYS A 151 26.38 17.72 -34.48
C CYS A 151 27.31 18.63 -35.31
N TYR A 152 28.61 18.52 -35.09
CA TYR A 152 29.63 18.84 -36.08
C TYR A 152 30.06 17.55 -36.76
#